data_AF-A0A0G1WC95-F1
#
_entry.id   AF-A0A0G1WC95-F1
#
_cell.length_a   1.000
_cell.length_b   1.000
_cell.length_c   1.000
_cell.angle_alpha   90.00
_cell.angle_beta   90.00
_cell.angle_gamma   90.00
#
_symmetry.space_group_name_H-M   'P 1'
#
loop_
_entity.id
_entity.type
_entity.pdbx_description
1 polymer ?
#
loop_
_entity_poly.entity_id
_entity_poly.type
_entity_poly.pdbx_seq_one_letter_code
_entity_poly.pdbx_strand_id
1 'polypeptide(L)' 'MFNRYCKRSEKYFSKYPYVNAAVHVIGGVGIGFLLTYPLAGSHPVRWGVAFLALSVLGHLWASMQK' A
#
# COMPACT_ATOMS: atom_id res chain seq x y z
N MET A 1 11.36 15.50 11.59
CA MET A 1 11.94 14.31 10.93
C MET A 1 11.00 13.72 9.87
N PHE A 2 9.72 13.51 10.21
CA PHE A 2 8.65 13.02 9.31
C PHE A 2 8.57 13.73 7.94
N ASN A 3 8.65 15.07 7.94
CA ASN A 3 8.55 15.88 6.72
C ASN A 3 9.59 15.52 5.63
N ARG A 4 10.76 14.98 6.00
CA ARG A 4 11.77 14.56 5.01
C ARG A 4 11.37 13.29 4.27
N TYR A 5 10.69 12.36 4.94
CA TYR A 5 10.24 11.10 4.35
C TYR A 5 9.06 11.34 3.39
N CYS A 6 8.08 12.16 3.80
CA CYS A 6 6.97 12.54 2.92
C CYS A 6 7.46 13.18 1.63
N LYS A 7 8.40 14.15 1.72
CA LYS A 7 8.98 14.80 0.53
C LYS A 7 9.73 13.83 -0.38
N ARG A 8 10.41 12.81 0.17
CA ARG A 8 11.09 11.77 -0.63
C ARG A 8 10.10 10.86 -1.33
N SER A 9 9.10 10.36 -0.60
CA SER A 9 8.02 9.56 -1.19
C SER A 9 7.30 10.33 -2.29
N GLU A 10 6.95 11.60 -2.06
CA GLU A 10 6.29 12.46 -3.04
C GLU A 10 7.15 12.64 -4.29
N LYS A 11 8.44 12.95 -4.13
CA LYS A 11 9.39 13.04 -5.25
C LYS A 11 9.49 11.72 -6.03
N TYR A 12 9.58 10.60 -5.32
CA TYR A 12 9.67 9.27 -5.95
C TYR A 12 8.40 8.95 -6.74
N PHE A 13 7.22 9.13 -6.13
CA PHE A 13 5.93 8.84 -6.77
C PHE A 13 5.60 9.82 -7.90
N SER A 14 6.06 11.07 -7.81
CA SER A 14 5.94 12.04 -8.91
C SER A 14 6.78 11.61 -10.12
N LYS A 15 7.95 11.00 -9.87
CA LYS A 15 8.80 10.45 -10.93
C LYS A 15 8.26 9.12 -11.49
N TYR A 16 7.60 8.31 -10.66
CA TYR A 16 7.08 6.99 -11.03
C TYR A 16 5.58 6.88 -10.68
N PRO A 17 4.70 7.55 -11.43
CA PRO A 17 3.27 7.60 -11.11
C PRO A 17 2.59 6.22 -11.17
N TYR A 18 3.05 5.32 -12.05
CA TYR A 18 2.55 3.96 -12.13
C TYR A 18 2.84 3.14 -10.87
N VAL A 19 3.98 3.39 -10.21
CA VAL A 19 4.32 2.72 -8.96
C VAL A 19 3.41 3.22 -7.84
N ASN A 20 3.12 4.52 -7.80
CA ASN A 20 2.15 5.08 -6.85
C ASN A 20 0.76 4.45 -7.00
N ALA A 21 0.29 4.34 -8.24
CA ALA A 21 -0.98 3.70 -8.56
C ALA A 21 -0.97 2.22 -8.14
N ALA A 22 0.08 1.47 -8.46
CA ALA A 22 0.20 0.06 -8.09
C ALA A 22 0.16 -0.16 -6.57
N VAL A 23 0.92 0.63 -5.80
CA VAL A 23 0.95 0.55 -4.33
C VAL A 23 -0.42 0.85 -3.71
N HIS A 24 -1.17 1.81 -4.27
CA HIS A 24 -2.54 2.12 -3.83
C HIS A 24 -3.55 1.04 -4.24
N VAL A 25 -3.44 0.50 -5.45
CA VAL A 25 -4.31 -0.60 -5.91
C VAL A 25 -4.10 -1.83 -5.02
N ILE A 26 -2.85 -2.19 -4.73
CA ILE A 26 -2.52 -3.29 -3.80
C ILE A 26 -3.13 -3.03 -2.42
N GLY A 27 -3.01 -1.81 -1.90
CA GLY A 27 -3.62 -1.43 -0.62
C GLY A 27 -5.15 -1.52 -0.65
N GLY A 28 -5.78 -1.02 -1.71
CA GLY A 28 -7.22 -1.08 -1.94
C GLY A 28 -7.75 -2.50 -2.03
N VAL A 29 -7.04 -3.40 -2.71
CA VAL A 29 -7.37 -4.84 -2.74
C VAL A 29 -7.29 -5.44 -1.33
N GLY A 30 -6.24 -5.12 -0.57
CA GLY A 30 -6.11 -5.56 0.82
C GLY A 30 -7.27 -5.11 1.71
N ILE A 31 -7.65 -3.83 1.61
CA ILE A 31 -8.82 -3.28 2.32
C ILE A 31 -10.10 -3.99 1.85
N GLY A 32 -10.29 -4.16 0.55
CA GLY A 32 -11.45 -4.88 -0.02
C GLY A 32 -11.60 -6.27 0.57
N PHE A 33 -10.51 -7.03 0.64
CA PHE A 33 -10.46 -8.35 1.28
C PHE A 33 -10.78 -8.32 2.79
N LEU A 34 -10.51 -7.24 3.50
CA LEU A 34 -10.85 -7.16 4.93
C LEU A 34 -12.31 -6.74 5.14
N LEU A 35 -12.82 -5.84 4.30
CA LEU A 35 -14.19 -5.31 4.42
C LEU A 35 -15.26 -6.32 4.00
N THR A 36 -14.92 -7.30 3.16
CA THR A 36 -15.87 -8.35 2.77
C THR A 36 -16.10 -9.41 3.86
N TYR A 37 -15.42 -9.34 5.01
CA TYR A 37 -15.72 -10.17 6.19
C TYR A 37 -16.80 -9.52 7.09
N PRO A 38 -17.83 -10.27 7.57
CA PRO A 38 -18.13 -11.69 7.33
C PRO A 38 -19.10 -11.95 6.18
N LEU A 39 -19.34 -10.97 5.30
CA LEU A 39 -20.32 -11.04 4.21
C LEU A 39 -20.08 -12.21 3.24
N ALA A 40 -18.83 -12.69 3.11
CA ALA A 40 -18.45 -13.81 2.25
C ALA A 40 -17.69 -14.93 3.01
N GLY A 41 -18.43 -15.80 3.72
CA GLY A 41 -17.98 -17.12 4.17
C GLY A 41 -16.58 -17.23 4.81
N SER A 42 -15.85 -18.31 4.51
CA SER A 42 -14.47 -18.55 4.96
C SER A 42 -13.52 -17.53 4.33
N HIS A 43 -13.34 -16.42 5.04
CA HIS A 43 -12.64 -15.26 4.51
C HIS A 43 -11.12 -15.40 4.69
N PRO A 44 -10.31 -15.30 3.62
CA PRO A 44 -8.88 -15.45 3.74
C PRO A 44 -8.25 -14.13 4.21
N VAL A 45 -8.49 -13.74 5.46
CA VAL A 45 -7.96 -12.54 6.14
C VAL A 45 -6.44 -12.41 5.93
N ARG A 46 -5.76 -13.56 5.86
CA ARG A 46 -4.32 -13.70 5.55
C ARG A 46 -3.92 -12.92 4.30
N TRP A 47 -4.72 -12.99 3.23
CA TRP A 47 -4.46 -12.27 1.98
C TRP A 47 -4.71 -10.77 2.12
N GLY A 48 -5.78 -10.36 2.80
CA GLY A 48 -6.04 -8.94 3.08
C GLY A 48 -4.88 -8.29 3.83
N VAL A 49 -4.40 -8.96 4.88
CA VAL A 49 -3.23 -8.52 5.65
C VAL A 49 -1.96 -8.51 4.79
N ALA A 50 -1.73 -9.54 3.96
CA ALA A 50 -0.56 -9.61 3.08
C ALA A 50 -0.53 -8.46 2.07
N PHE A 51 -1.66 -8.16 1.41
CA PHE A 51 -1.76 -7.04 0.47
C PHE A 51 -1.56 -5.68 1.15
N LEU A 52 -2.13 -5.48 2.35
CA LEU A 52 -1.89 -4.27 3.13
C LEU A 52 -0.43 -4.11 3.51
N ALA A 53 0.21 -5.18 4.00
CA ALA A 53 1.63 -5.16 4.33
C ALA A 53 2.48 -4.79 3.11
N LEU A 54 2.17 -5.36 1.94
CA LEU A 54 2.88 -5.05 0.70
C LEU A 54 2.71 -3.58 0.28
N SER A 55 1.49 -3.02 0.43
CA SER A 55 1.23 -1.59 0.16
C SER A 55 2.04 -0.68 1.09
N VAL A 56 2.04 -0.98 2.39
CA VAL A 56 2.84 -0.23 3.39
C VAL A 56 4.34 -0.31 3.07
N LEU A 57 4.85 -1.51 2.75
CA LEU A 57 6.24 -1.71 2.35
C LEU A 57 6.58 -0.91 1.08
N GLY A 58 5.67 -0.80 0.12
CA GLY A 58 5.84 0.03 -1.07
C GLY A 58 6.01 1.51 -0.73
N HIS A 59 5.20 2.05 0.18
CA HIS A 59 5.33 3.44 0.64
C HIS A 59 6.63 3.68 1.43
N LEU A 60 7.01 2.73 2.30
CA LEU A 60 8.25 2.79 3.07
C LEU A 60 9.46 2.76 2.15
N TRP A 61 9.48 1.85 1.18
CA TRP A 61 10.56 1.75 0.21
C TRP A 61 10.70 3.05 -0.60
N ALA A 62 9.59 3.63 -1.09
CA ALA A 62 9.61 4.93 -1.77
C ALA A 62 10.19 6.05 -0.89
N SER A 63 9.93 6.02 0.43
CA SER A 63 10.47 7.02 1.38
C SER A 63 11.98 6.93 1.60
N MET A 64 12.56 5.76 1.31
CA MET A 64 13.99 5.47 1.43
C MET A 64 14.78 5.84 0.16
N GLN A 65 14.10 5.96 -0.97
CA GLN A 65 14.72 6.37 -2.24
C GLN A 65 15.05 7.88 -2.21
N LYS A 66 16.24 8.25 -2.73
CA LYS A 66 16.77 9.63 -2.74
C LYS A 66 16.41 10.39 -4.01
#